data_AF-A0AA40U5L7-F1
#
_entry.id   AF-A0AA40U5L7-F1
#
_cell.length_a   1.000
_cell.length_b   1.000
_cell.length_c   1.000
_cell.angle_alpha   90.00
_cell.angle_beta   90.00
_cell.angle_gamma   90.00
#
_symmetry.space_group_name_H-M   'P 1'
#
loop_
_entity.id
_entity.type
_entity.pdbx_description
1 polymer ?
#
loop_
_entity_poly.entity_id
_entity_poly.type
_entity_poly.pdbx_seq_one_letter_code
_entity_poly.pdbx_strand_id
1 'polypeptide(L)'
;MKPAVALFGEAEKGSYDTAYYCRCLVDLHHYLGDINGIGMTLAIKTLLHDFNVVYFRVKEEGYCIDSYLFGLHFLNTQTTLNNIIAIALPGVGDQHIIEASLSLCQKHKSLLLFSDQDFYDLLTFNVLF
;
A
#
# COMPACT_ATOMS: atom_id res chain seq x y z
N MET A 1 6.52 10.22 16.93
CA MET A 1 6.77 9.03 16.08
C MET A 1 6.65 9.48 14.63
N LYS A 2 7.56 9.11 13.73
CA LYS A 2 7.50 9.55 12.33
C LYS A 2 6.27 8.94 11.65
N PRO A 3 5.48 9.70 10.86
CA PRO A 3 4.31 9.17 10.15
C PRO A 3 4.71 8.09 9.15
N ALA A 4 3.82 7.10 9.00
CA ALA A 4 4.03 5.96 8.14
C ALA A 4 2.96 5.88 7.05
N VAL A 5 3.34 5.42 5.88
CA VAL A 5 2.43 5.08 4.78
C VAL A 5 2.45 3.57 4.61
N ALA A 6 1.28 2.94 4.63
CA ALA A 6 1.14 1.55 4.23
C ALA A 6 1.08 1.48 2.71
N LEU A 7 1.91 0.65 2.11
CA LEU A 7 2.09 0.58 0.66
C LEU A 7 2.03 -0.86 0.20
N PHE A 8 1.20 -1.10 -0.82
CA PHE A 8 1.05 -2.40 -1.47
C PHE A 8 1.68 -2.28 -2.86
N GLY A 9 2.62 -3.15 -3.19
CA GLY A 9 3.27 -3.08 -4.49
C GLY A 9 4.10 -4.30 -4.83
N GLU A 10 4.47 -4.40 -6.10
CA GLU A 10 5.37 -5.43 -6.58
C GLU A 10 6.80 -5.15 -6.13
N ALA A 11 7.49 -6.22 -5.74
CA ALA A 11 8.87 -6.19 -5.31
C ALA A 11 9.61 -7.45 -5.76
N GLU A 12 10.93 -7.35 -5.96
CA GLU A 12 11.78 -8.47 -6.37
C GLU A 12 11.85 -9.52 -5.26
N LYS A 13 12.03 -9.05 -4.02
CA LYS A 13 12.29 -9.83 -2.82
C LYS A 13 11.19 -9.62 -1.78
N GLY A 14 11.29 -10.37 -0.68
CA GLY A 14 10.34 -10.33 0.42
C GLY A 14 9.23 -11.37 0.30
N SER A 15 8.60 -11.70 1.42
CA SER A 15 7.51 -12.65 1.50
C SER A 15 6.16 -11.93 1.36
N TYR A 16 5.17 -12.62 0.79
CA TYR A 16 3.81 -12.09 0.61
C TYR A 16 3.02 -12.02 1.93
N ASP A 17 3.47 -12.73 2.96
CA ASP A 17 2.85 -12.84 4.28
C ASP A 17 3.63 -12.07 5.36
N THR A 18 4.33 -10.99 4.96
CA THR A 18 5.15 -10.18 5.86
C THR A 18 4.97 -8.69 5.58
N ALA A 19 4.92 -7.90 6.67
CA ALA A 19 4.94 -6.44 6.61
C ALA A 19 6.38 -5.93 6.81
N TYR A 20 6.91 -5.19 5.83
CA TYR A 20 8.29 -4.68 5.87
C TYR A 20 8.32 -3.21 6.30
N TYR A 21 8.90 -2.94 7.47
CA TYR A 21 9.04 -1.58 7.97
C TYR A 21 10.34 -0.93 7.47
N CYS A 22 10.22 0.04 6.58
CA CYS A 22 11.34 0.74 5.97
C CYS A 22 11.41 2.18 6.46
N ARG A 23 12.59 2.60 6.96
CA ARG A 23 12.85 3.98 7.45
C ARG A 23 13.73 4.78 6.49
N CYS A 24 14.41 4.09 5.59
CA CYS A 24 15.29 4.66 4.58
C CYS A 24 15.34 3.75 3.33
N LEU A 25 15.97 4.25 2.27
CA LEU A 25 16.14 3.50 1.01
C LEU A 25 16.96 2.22 1.17
N VAL A 26 17.88 2.18 2.15
CA VAL A 26 18.68 0.98 2.44
C VAL A 26 17.81 -0.15 2.98
N ASP A 27 16.89 0.14 3.91
CA ASP A 27 15.90 -0.84 4.40
C ASP A 27 15.07 -1.39 3.24
N LEU A 28 14.57 -0.48 2.39
CA LEU A 28 13.73 -0.83 1.24
C LEU A 28 14.44 -1.80 0.29
N HIS A 29 15.65 -1.45 -0.17
CA HIS A 29 16.43 -2.30 -1.06
C HIS A 29 16.85 -3.62 -0.39
N HIS A 30 17.16 -3.61 0.90
CA HIS A 30 17.53 -4.82 1.64
C HIS A 30 16.38 -5.83 1.69
N TYR A 31 15.17 -5.38 2.01
CA TYR A 31 14.00 -6.25 2.16
C TYR A 31 13.35 -6.63 0.83
N LEU A 32 13.26 -5.69 -0.11
CA LEU A 32 12.38 -5.79 -1.28
C LEU A 32 13.15 -5.85 -2.61
N GLY A 33 14.46 -5.61 -2.61
CA GLY A 33 15.28 -5.63 -3.82
C GLY A 33 14.95 -4.49 -4.78
N ASP A 34 15.15 -4.75 -6.07
CA ASP A 34 14.95 -3.77 -7.14
C ASP A 34 13.80 -4.22 -8.06
N ILE A 35 12.72 -3.45 -8.11
CA ILE A 35 11.66 -3.60 -9.11
C ILE A 35 11.14 -2.21 -9.48
N ASN A 36 10.99 -2.00 -10.79
CA ASN A 36 10.35 -0.81 -11.34
C ASN A 36 8.83 -1.01 -11.38
N GLY A 37 8.17 -0.72 -10.25
CA GLY A 37 6.70 -0.71 -10.11
C GLY A 37 6.19 0.64 -9.60
N ILE A 38 4.88 0.86 -9.69
CA ILE A 38 4.26 2.09 -9.19
C ILE A 38 4.39 2.12 -7.66
N GLY A 39 4.17 0.98 -7.00
CA GLY A 39 4.33 0.86 -5.55
C GLY A 39 5.75 1.10 -5.07
N MET A 40 6.76 0.59 -5.79
CA MET A 40 8.17 0.85 -5.45
C MET A 40 8.54 2.33 -5.64
N THR A 41 8.12 2.92 -6.75
CA THR A 41 8.34 4.35 -7.03
C THR A 41 7.73 5.22 -5.94
N LEU A 42 6.51 4.90 -5.50
CA LEU A 42 5.82 5.62 -4.44
C LEU A 42 6.50 5.41 -3.08
N ALA A 43 7.01 4.21 -2.77
CA ALA A 43 7.78 3.95 -1.55
C ALA A 43 9.07 4.77 -1.48
N ILE A 44 9.81 4.86 -2.59
CA ILE A 44 11.01 5.70 -2.69
C ILE A 44 10.66 7.16 -2.43
N LYS A 45 9.65 7.71 -3.13
CA LYS A 45 9.20 9.10 -2.94
C LYS A 45 8.78 9.35 -1.49
N THR A 46 8.02 8.42 -0.90
CA THR A 46 7.55 8.50 0.49
C THR A 46 8.73 8.61 1.47
N LEU A 47 9.75 7.77 1.30
CA LEU A 47 10.96 7.81 2.14
C LEU A 47 11.75 9.11 1.96
N LEU A 48 11.86 9.62 0.72
CA LEU A 48 12.53 10.89 0.42
C LEU A 48 11.80 12.11 1.01
N HIS A 49 10.48 12.03 1.19
CA HIS A 49 9.66 13.05 1.85
C HIS A 49 9.63 12.93 3.38
N ASP A 50 10.53 12.14 3.98
CA ASP A 50 10.62 11.94 5.42
C ASP A 50 9.32 11.33 6.01
N PHE A 51 8.78 10.31 5.34
CA PHE A 51 7.80 9.39 5.89
C PHE A 51 8.41 7.99 6.01
N ASN A 52 7.91 7.17 6.94
CA ASN A 52 8.25 5.75 7.00
C ASN A 52 7.30 4.96 6.09
N VAL A 53 7.72 3.76 5.68
CA VAL A 53 6.92 2.87 4.83
C VAL A 53 6.67 1.56 5.54
N VAL A 54 5.41 1.12 5.58
CA VAL A 54 5.03 -0.26 5.89
C VAL A 54 4.69 -0.92 4.55
N TYR A 55 5.62 -1.69 4.00
CA TYR A 55 5.47 -2.25 2.67
C TYR A 55 4.92 -3.68 2.73
N PHE A 56 3.93 -3.96 1.91
CA PHE A 56 3.34 -5.27 1.69
C PHE A 56 3.60 -5.66 0.24
N ARG A 57 4.38 -6.72 0.05
CA ARG A 57 4.63 -7.25 -1.29
C ARG A 57 3.35 -7.87 -1.83
N VAL A 58 2.94 -7.44 -3.01
CA VAL A 58 1.90 -8.11 -3.80
C VAL A 58 2.54 -8.86 -4.96
N LYS A 59 1.82 -9.86 -5.49
CA LYS A 59 2.33 -10.69 -6.59
C LYS A 59 2.29 -9.95 -7.92
N GLU A 60 1.23 -9.18 -8.14
CA GLU A 60 0.99 -8.37 -9.33
C GLU A 60 0.10 -7.19 -8.91
N GLU A 61 0.57 -5.97 -9.17
CA GLU A 61 -0.16 -4.74 -8.85
C GLU A 61 -1.50 -4.73 -9.59
N GLY A 62 -2.61 -4.55 -8.86
CA GLY A 62 -3.94 -4.41 -9.43
C GLY A 62 -4.65 -5.70 -9.84
N TYR A 63 -3.95 -6.83 -9.93
CA TYR A 63 -4.53 -8.07 -10.46
C TYR A 63 -4.70 -9.16 -9.39
N CYS A 64 -3.68 -9.40 -8.56
CA CYS A 64 -3.70 -10.52 -7.63
C CYS A 64 -4.33 -10.14 -6.28
N ILE A 65 -5.66 -10.06 -6.24
CA ILE A 65 -6.49 -9.65 -5.08
C ILE A 65 -6.06 -10.35 -3.78
N ASP A 66 -5.84 -11.67 -3.83
CA ASP A 66 -5.46 -12.45 -2.64
C ASP A 66 -4.19 -11.95 -1.95
N SER A 67 -3.25 -11.39 -2.72
CA SER A 67 -1.99 -10.88 -2.16
C SER A 67 -2.15 -9.58 -1.36
N TYR A 68 -3.29 -8.90 -1.46
CA TYR A 68 -3.62 -7.72 -0.65
C TYR A 68 -4.23 -8.10 0.70
N LEU A 69 -4.93 -9.24 0.78
CA LEU A 69 -5.71 -9.63 1.96
C LEU A 69 -4.86 -9.75 3.22
N PHE A 70 -3.63 -10.27 3.10
CA PHE A 70 -2.71 -10.35 4.23
C PHE A 70 -2.44 -8.95 4.82
N GLY A 71 -2.02 -8.00 3.98
CA GLY A 71 -1.66 -6.66 4.47
C GLY A 71 -2.86 -5.92 5.05
N LEU A 72 -4.03 -6.03 4.42
CA LEU A 72 -5.27 -5.45 4.96
C LEU A 72 -5.65 -6.08 6.31
N HIS A 73 -5.56 -7.40 6.43
CA HIS A 73 -5.81 -8.10 7.70
C HIS A 73 -4.81 -7.70 8.78
N PHE A 74 -3.52 -7.59 8.44
CA PHE A 74 -2.47 -7.13 9.34
C PHE A 74 -2.74 -5.71 9.83
N LEU A 75 -3.09 -4.78 8.94
CA LEU A 75 -3.44 -3.39 9.28
C LEU A 75 -4.72 -3.30 10.13
N ASN A 76 -5.65 -4.25 9.97
CA ASN A 76 -6.84 -4.30 10.81
C ASN A 76 -6.51 -4.80 12.22
N THR A 77 -5.71 -5.84 12.35
CA THR A 77 -5.50 -6.51 13.64
C THR A 77 -4.43 -5.84 14.50
N GLN A 78 -3.48 -5.13 13.89
CA GLN A 78 -2.37 -4.52 14.61
C GLN A 78 -2.79 -3.22 15.32
N THR A 79 -2.61 -3.16 16.63
CA THR A 79 -2.98 -2.01 17.49
C THR A 79 -1.80 -1.14 17.90
N THR A 80 -0.59 -1.51 17.50
CA THR A 80 0.64 -0.78 17.85
C THR A 80 1.07 0.23 16.77
N LEU A 81 0.55 0.11 15.55
CA LEU A 81 0.84 0.98 14.42
C LEU A 81 -0.03 2.24 14.44
N ASN A 82 0.23 3.13 15.41
CA ASN A 82 -0.66 4.26 15.71
C ASN A 82 -0.46 5.51 14.85
N ASN A 83 0.29 5.43 13.74
CA ASN A 83 0.63 6.61 12.94
C ASN A 83 0.69 6.30 11.43
N ILE A 84 -0.22 5.45 10.96
CA ILE A 84 -0.43 5.23 9.53
C ILE A 84 -1.27 6.39 9.02
N ILE A 85 -0.68 7.28 8.24
CA ILE A 85 -1.36 8.48 7.73
C ILE A 85 -1.98 8.25 6.36
N ALA A 86 -1.55 7.20 5.66
CA ALA A 86 -2.06 6.84 4.35
C ALA A 86 -1.91 5.35 4.07
N ILE A 87 -2.83 4.82 3.26
CA ILE A 87 -2.79 3.49 2.65
C ILE A 87 -2.77 3.71 1.14
N ALA A 88 -1.77 3.18 0.44
CA ALA A 88 -1.62 3.34 -1.00
C ALA A 88 -1.81 1.99 -1.72
N LEU A 89 -2.66 2.02 -2.75
CA LEU A 89 -3.08 0.85 -3.52
C LEU A 89 -2.88 1.09 -5.03
N PRO A 90 -1.62 1.24 -5.49
CA PRO A 90 -1.36 1.46 -6.90
C PRO A 90 -1.89 0.30 -7.76
N GLY A 91 -2.54 0.64 -8.87
CA GLY A 91 -3.07 -0.32 -9.84
C GLY A 91 -4.41 -0.95 -9.45
N VAL A 92 -4.93 -0.68 -8.24
CA VAL A 92 -6.10 -1.40 -7.72
C VAL A 92 -7.40 -0.73 -8.17
N GLY A 93 -8.14 -1.43 -9.04
CA GLY A 93 -9.53 -1.11 -9.39
C GLY A 93 -10.58 -2.02 -8.74
N ASP A 94 -10.18 -3.07 -8.01
CA ASP A 94 -11.14 -3.99 -7.38
C ASP A 94 -11.91 -3.32 -6.22
N GLN A 95 -13.24 -3.31 -6.32
CA GLN A 95 -14.12 -2.63 -5.36
C GLN A 95 -14.01 -3.22 -3.95
N HIS A 96 -13.84 -4.53 -3.78
CA HIS A 96 -13.76 -5.16 -2.46
C HIS A 96 -12.49 -4.73 -1.72
N ILE A 97 -11.36 -4.66 -2.42
CA ILE A 97 -10.10 -4.16 -1.85
C ILE A 97 -10.22 -2.68 -1.48
N ILE A 98 -10.85 -1.87 -2.33
CA ILE A 98 -11.07 -0.45 -2.09
C ILE A 98 -11.96 -0.23 -0.86
N GLU A 99 -13.10 -0.92 -0.75
CA GLU A 99 -14.03 -0.82 0.39
C GLU A 99 -13.38 -1.29 1.71
N ALA A 100 -12.62 -2.39 1.66
CA ALA A 100 -11.88 -2.88 2.82
C ALA A 100 -10.83 -1.85 3.29
N SER A 101 -10.15 -1.20 2.33
CA SER A 101 -9.13 -0.20 2.62
C SER A 101 -9.73 1.13 3.10
N LEU A 102 -10.87 1.56 2.58
CA LEU A 102 -11.63 2.69 3.09
C LEU A 102 -12.04 2.48 4.55
N SER A 103 -12.52 1.28 4.89
CA SER A 103 -12.85 0.92 6.27
C SER A 103 -11.63 1.02 7.20
N LEU A 104 -10.45 0.61 6.74
CA LEU A 104 -9.20 0.77 7.48
C LEU A 104 -8.78 2.24 7.61
N CYS A 105 -8.90 3.03 6.55
CA CYS A 105 -8.60 4.47 6.59
C CYS A 105 -9.49 5.19 7.60
N GLN A 106 -10.78 4.86 7.69
CA GLN A 106 -11.66 5.42 8.72
C GLN A 106 -11.20 5.06 10.14
N LYS A 107 -10.79 3.79 10.36
CA LYS A 107 -10.25 3.32 11.64
C LYS A 107 -8.98 4.05 12.05
N HIS A 108 -8.04 4.22 11.12
CA HIS A 108 -6.72 4.81 11.37
C HIS A 108 -6.67 6.33 11.16
N LYS A 109 -7.78 6.95 10.72
CA LYS A 109 -7.85 8.35 10.28
C LYS A 109 -6.81 8.66 9.20
N SER A 110 -6.64 7.73 8.27
CA SER A 110 -5.67 7.77 7.18
C SER A 110 -6.32 8.20 5.86
N LEU A 111 -5.49 8.60 4.89
CA LEU A 111 -5.90 8.83 3.52
C LEU A 111 -5.79 7.53 2.70
N LEU A 112 -6.71 7.33 1.76
CA LEU A 112 -6.55 6.31 0.72
C LEU A 112 -5.92 6.97 -0.51
N LEU A 113 -4.79 6.44 -0.98
CA LEU A 113 -4.05 6.98 -2.11
C LEU A 113 -4.22 6.10 -3.35
N PHE A 114 -4.57 6.75 -4.44
CA PHE A 114 -4.71 6.19 -5.78
C PHE A 114 -3.72 6.88 -6.72
N SER A 115 -3.32 6.19 -7.80
CA SER A 115 -2.75 6.91 -8.94
C SER A 115 -3.85 7.65 -9.71
N ASP A 116 -3.45 8.59 -10.57
CA ASP A 116 -4.40 9.32 -11.42
C ASP A 116 -5.20 8.35 -12.32
N GLN A 117 -4.56 7.29 -12.81
CA GLN A 117 -5.19 6.25 -13.60
C GLN A 117 -6.23 5.47 -12.78
N ASP A 118 -5.84 4.99 -11.59
CA ASP A 118 -6.75 4.22 -10.72
C ASP A 118 -7.98 5.06 -10.33
N PHE A 119 -7.78 6.35 -10.06
CA PHE A 119 -8.87 7.25 -9.72
C PHE A 119 -9.80 7.51 -10.91
N TYR A 120 -9.24 7.70 -12.12
CA TYR A 120 -10.05 7.81 -13.33
C TYR A 120 -10.88 6.55 -13.58
N ASP A 121 -10.25 5.38 -13.48
CA ASP A 121 -10.88 4.09 -13.68
C ASP A 121 -11.99 3.88 -12.63
N LEU A 122 -11.72 4.19 -11.37
CA LEU A 122 -12.70 4.16 -10.30
C LEU A 122 -13.93 5.03 -10.60
N LEU A 123 -13.74 6.24 -11.10
CA LEU A 123 -14.84 7.17 -11.40
C LEU A 123 -15.62 6.82 -12.66
N THR A 124 -15.00 6.13 -13.62
CA THR A 124 -15.59 5.89 -14.95
C THR A 124 -16.12 4.47 -15.13
N PHE A 125 -15.54 3.47 -14.48
CA PHE A 125 -16.03 2.08 -14.54
C PHE A 125 -17.11 1.77 -13.48
N ASN A 126 -17.17 2.50 -12.36
CA ASN A 126 -18.25 2.37 -11.38
C ASN A 126 -19.51 3.20 -11.71
N VAL A 127 -19.65 3.67 -12.96
CA VAL A 127 -20.91 4.27 -13.42
C VAL A 127 -21.91 3.16 -13.75
N LEU A 128 -22.41 2.50 -12.70
CA LEU A 128 -23.78 1.97 -12.66
C LEU A 128 -24.58 2.95 -11.82
N PHE A 129 -25.36 3.80 -12.50
CA PHE A 129 -26.49 4.50 -11.91
C PHE A 129 -27.50 3.51 -11.33
#